data_AF-A0A352NUG1-F1
#
_entry.id   AF-A0A352NUG1-F1
#
_cell.length_a   1.000
_cell.length_b   1.000
_cell.length_c   1.000
_cell.angle_alpha   90.00
_cell.angle_beta   90.00
_cell.angle_gamma   90.00
#
_symmetry.space_group_name_H-M   'P 1'
#
loop_
_entity.id
_entity.type
_entity.pdbx_description
1 polymer ?
#
loop_
_entity_poly.entity_id
_entity_poly.type
_entity_poly.pdbx_seq_one_letter_code
_entity_poly.pdbx_strand_id
1 'polypeptide(L)'
;MRYKFKPDYIMDKHSGETAGENHSLLKKIELENLLSRAKIRDKTALDEICRRFDGMVVNLASSFYIEGYTLEDMVQEGRLSLIKAVYKYDMNSKYHFSTYAAAAVKKNFYSKIRNSIKRKFCCSLYSITEDGIRFIDTLKSDEDIEEYLILGQQYDELWRAVGELSDKEKSAVVWYYMWEASLKEYALSQKISYKAAAARKRRAVTRLKDIMNSAG
;
A
#
# COMPACT_ATOMS: atom_id res chain seq x y z
N MET A 1 -24.99 -23.49 -3.86
CA MET A 1 -26.43 -23.29 -4.13
C MET A 1 -26.57 -22.57 -5.46
N ARG A 2 -26.98 -23.26 -6.54
CA ARG A 2 -27.02 -22.72 -7.91
C ARG A 2 -28.27 -21.85 -8.09
N TYR A 3 -28.11 -20.53 -8.06
CA TYR A 3 -29.19 -19.61 -8.41
C TYR A 3 -29.34 -19.58 -9.94
N LYS A 4 -30.40 -20.21 -10.46
CA LYS A 4 -30.78 -20.14 -11.88
C LYS A 4 -31.63 -18.88 -12.09
N PHE A 5 -30.99 -17.78 -12.47
CA PHE A 5 -31.70 -16.60 -12.97
C PHE A 5 -31.98 -16.80 -14.47
N LYS A 6 -33.25 -16.86 -14.86
CA LYS A 6 -33.67 -16.83 -16.28
C LYS A 6 -33.58 -15.39 -16.77
N PRO A 7 -32.82 -15.09 -17.83
CA PRO A 7 -32.77 -13.74 -18.40
C PRO A 7 -33.90 -13.56 -19.42
N ASP A 8 -35.13 -13.38 -18.93
CA ASP A 8 -36.21 -12.83 -19.78
C ASP A 8 -36.16 -11.30 -19.66
N TYR A 9 -35.07 -10.69 -20.15
CA TYR A 9 -35.09 -9.27 -20.51
C TYR A 9 -35.41 -9.16 -21.99
N ILE A 10 -36.71 -9.04 -22.26
CA ILE A 10 -37.25 -8.50 -23.50
C ILE A 10 -36.66 -7.09 -23.64
N MET A 11 -35.63 -6.95 -24.47
CA MET A 11 -35.29 -5.65 -25.05
C MET A 11 -36.41 -5.38 -26.06
N ASP A 12 -37.23 -4.40 -25.71
CA ASP A 12 -38.42 -3.96 -26.43
C ASP A 12 -38.19 -3.93 -27.95
N LYS A 13 -38.96 -4.76 -28.67
CA LYS A 13 -39.04 -4.73 -30.13
C LYS A 13 -39.94 -3.56 -30.48
N HIS A 14 -39.38 -2.54 -31.14
CA HIS A 14 -40.20 -1.53 -31.79
C HIS A 14 -41.12 -2.17 -32.85
N SER A 15 -42.41 -2.30 -32.54
CA SER A 15 -43.52 -2.21 -33.49
C SER A 15 -44.87 -2.08 -32.76
N GLY A 16 -45.45 -0.87 -32.77
CA GLY A 16 -46.91 -0.65 -32.58
C GLY A 16 -47.35 0.27 -31.43
N GLU A 17 -47.98 1.39 -31.82
CA GLU A 17 -49.11 2.07 -31.12
C GLU A 17 -48.83 3.19 -30.08
N THR A 18 -48.50 4.38 -30.64
CA THR A 18 -49.01 5.76 -30.42
C THR A 18 -49.50 6.31 -29.06
N ALA A 19 -49.72 5.50 -28.01
CA ALA A 19 -50.01 5.99 -26.65
C ALA A 19 -48.79 5.90 -25.72
N GLY A 20 -47.91 4.91 -25.93
CA GLY A 20 -46.67 4.71 -25.15
C GLY A 20 -45.55 5.71 -25.49
N GLU A 21 -45.58 6.28 -26.69
CA GLU A 21 -44.56 7.21 -27.18
C GLU A 21 -44.56 8.54 -26.40
N ASN A 22 -45.74 9.08 -26.09
CA ASN A 22 -45.86 10.34 -25.34
C ASN A 22 -45.31 10.22 -23.91
N HIS A 23 -45.61 9.12 -23.20
CA HIS A 23 -45.11 8.88 -21.84
C HIS A 23 -43.58 8.68 -21.80
N SER A 24 -43.05 7.98 -22.80
CA SER A 24 -41.61 7.76 -22.96
C SER A 24 -40.87 9.07 -23.28
N LEU A 25 -41.45 9.90 -24.15
CA LEU A 25 -40.89 11.22 -24.50
C LEU A 25 -40.92 12.19 -23.30
N LEU A 26 -42.02 12.23 -22.54
CA LEU A 26 -42.15 13.04 -21.33
C LEU A 26 -41.10 12.66 -20.28
N LYS A 27 -40.90 11.35 -20.04
CA LYS A 27 -39.86 10.83 -19.14
C LYS A 27 -38.45 11.18 -19.60
N LYS A 28 -38.23 11.29 -20.91
CA LYS A 28 -36.94 11.69 -21.50
C LYS A 28 -36.68 13.18 -21.28
N ILE A 29 -37.65 14.03 -21.60
CA ILE A 29 -37.57 15.49 -21.43
C ILE A 29 -37.37 15.85 -19.95
N GLU A 30 -38.08 15.18 -19.05
CA GLU A 30 -37.92 15.34 -17.61
C GLU A 30 -36.48 15.01 -17.16
N LEU A 31 -35.93 13.87 -17.61
CA LEU A 31 -34.57 13.47 -17.28
C LEU A 31 -33.53 14.47 -17.82
N GLU A 32 -33.72 14.99 -19.04
CA GLU A 32 -32.82 16.00 -19.62
C GLU A 32 -32.83 17.31 -18.81
N ASN A 33 -34.00 17.75 -18.34
CA ASN A 33 -34.13 18.88 -17.43
C ASN A 33 -33.42 18.65 -16.09
N LEU A 34 -33.59 17.46 -15.50
CA LEU A 34 -32.88 17.08 -14.27
C LEU A 34 -31.36 17.09 -14.47
N LEU A 35 -30.87 16.56 -15.60
CA LEU A 35 -29.44 16.55 -15.91
C LEU A 35 -28.87 17.96 -16.08
N SER A 36 -29.60 18.85 -16.77
CA SER A 36 -29.21 20.26 -16.92
C SER A 36 -29.10 20.97 -15.56
N ARG A 37 -30.11 20.78 -14.69
CA ARG A 37 -30.11 21.33 -13.32
C ARG A 37 -29.00 20.74 -12.45
N ALA A 38 -28.79 19.43 -12.50
CA ALA A 38 -27.75 18.77 -11.73
C ALA A 38 -26.34 19.26 -12.13
N LYS A 39 -26.12 19.58 -13.41
CA LYS A 39 -24.87 20.16 -13.92
C LYS A 39 -24.56 21.54 -13.36
N ILE A 40 -25.57 22.37 -13.09
CA ILE A 40 -25.42 23.65 -12.39
C ILE A 40 -25.41 23.51 -10.86
N ARG A 41 -25.12 22.29 -10.35
CA ARG A 41 -25.00 21.93 -8.93
C ARG A 41 -26.30 22.02 -8.12
N ASP A 42 -27.45 21.88 -8.76
CA ASP A 42 -28.71 21.65 -8.06
C ASP A 42 -28.70 20.26 -7.38
N LYS A 43 -28.64 20.27 -6.04
CA LYS A 43 -28.59 19.05 -5.22
C LYS A 43 -29.89 18.26 -5.31
N THR A 44 -31.04 18.92 -5.44
CA THR A 44 -32.33 18.23 -5.52
C THR A 44 -32.46 17.45 -6.82
N ALA A 45 -32.01 18.04 -7.94
CA ALA A 45 -31.98 17.37 -9.22
C ALA A 45 -31.00 16.19 -9.24
N LEU A 46 -29.82 16.35 -8.61
CA LEU A 46 -28.85 15.27 -8.48
C LEU A 46 -29.40 14.10 -7.64
N ASP A 47 -30.03 14.40 -6.50
CA ASP A 47 -30.60 13.39 -5.60
C ASP A 47 -31.71 12.59 -6.30
N GLU A 48 -32.58 13.26 -7.05
CA GLU A 48 -33.64 12.61 -7.83
C GLU A 48 -33.08 11.67 -8.90
N ILE A 49 -32.03 12.11 -9.63
CA ILE A 49 -31.33 11.23 -10.58
C ILE A 49 -30.72 10.03 -9.84
N CYS A 50 -30.08 10.24 -8.70
CA CYS A 50 -29.47 9.15 -7.93
C CYS A 50 -30.51 8.11 -7.52
N ARG A 51 -31.68 8.54 -7.00
CA ARG A 51 -32.79 7.63 -6.64
C ARG A 51 -33.32 6.86 -7.84
N ARG A 52 -33.53 7.54 -8.97
CA ARG A 52 -34.05 6.93 -10.20
C ARG A 52 -33.14 5.85 -10.77
N PHE A 53 -31.84 5.96 -10.56
CA PHE A 53 -30.85 5.00 -11.06
C PHE A 53 -30.28 4.07 -9.97
N ASP A 54 -30.74 4.17 -8.73
CA ASP A 54 -30.20 3.36 -7.61
C ASP A 54 -30.37 1.85 -7.87
N GLY A 55 -31.54 1.43 -8.35
CA GLY A 55 -31.79 0.03 -8.73
C GLY A 55 -30.85 -0.48 -9.82
N MET A 56 -30.49 0.35 -10.81
CA MET A 56 -29.49 0.00 -11.83
C MET A 56 -28.12 -0.20 -11.17
N VAL A 57 -27.72 0.69 -10.27
CA VAL A 57 -26.45 0.60 -9.56
C VAL A 57 -26.38 -0.67 -8.71
N VAL A 58 -27.42 -0.97 -7.94
CA VAL A 58 -27.50 -2.18 -7.10
C VAL A 58 -27.42 -3.45 -7.95
N ASN A 59 -28.17 -3.52 -9.04
CA ASN A 59 -28.16 -4.67 -9.95
C ASN A 59 -26.79 -4.88 -10.62
N LEU A 60 -26.11 -3.78 -10.98
CA LEU A 60 -24.75 -3.86 -11.49
C LEU A 60 -23.79 -4.29 -10.40
N ALA A 61 -23.85 -3.70 -9.21
CA ALA A 61 -22.97 -4.03 -8.09
C ALA A 61 -23.05 -5.51 -7.70
N SER A 62 -24.24 -6.11 -7.70
CA SER A 62 -24.44 -7.52 -7.37
C SER A 62 -23.83 -8.50 -8.38
N SER A 63 -23.48 -8.02 -9.59
CA SER A 63 -22.90 -8.84 -10.66
C SER A 63 -21.37 -8.84 -10.68
N PHE A 64 -20.72 -8.10 -9.77
CA PHE A 64 -19.27 -7.93 -9.72
C PHE A 64 -18.74 -8.30 -8.33
N TYR A 65 -17.53 -8.85 -8.28
CA TYR A 65 -16.84 -9.19 -7.04
C TYR A 65 -15.44 -8.58 -7.04
N ILE A 66 -15.06 -7.98 -5.91
CA ILE A 66 -13.73 -7.44 -5.66
C ILE A 66 -13.29 -7.92 -4.29
N GLU A 67 -12.08 -8.50 -4.21
CA GLU A 67 -11.56 -9.02 -2.95
C GLU A 67 -11.43 -7.90 -1.89
N GLY A 68 -12.03 -8.15 -0.74
CA GLY A 68 -12.09 -7.22 0.39
C GLY A 68 -13.19 -6.16 0.28
N TYR A 69 -14.06 -6.21 -0.74
CA TYR A 69 -15.23 -5.33 -0.84
C TYR A 69 -16.49 -6.09 -0.44
N THR A 70 -17.34 -5.44 0.33
CA THR A 70 -18.72 -5.88 0.57
C THR A 70 -19.63 -5.44 -0.59
N LEU A 71 -20.86 -5.98 -0.64
CA LEU A 71 -21.85 -5.50 -1.61
C LEU A 71 -22.16 -4.01 -1.39
N GLU A 72 -22.19 -3.55 -0.15
CA GLU A 72 -22.41 -2.14 0.17
C GLU A 72 -21.30 -1.26 -0.41
N ASP A 73 -20.03 -1.67 -0.26
CA ASP A 73 -18.89 -0.97 -0.86
C ASP A 73 -19.02 -0.87 -2.39
N MET A 74 -19.43 -1.97 -3.03
CA MET A 74 -19.66 -2.00 -4.47
C MET A 74 -20.79 -1.04 -4.89
N VAL A 75 -21.88 -1.00 -4.13
CA VAL A 75 -22.99 -0.06 -4.37
C VAL A 75 -22.52 1.39 -4.23
N GLN A 76 -21.74 1.72 -3.18
CA GLN A 76 -21.25 3.08 -2.98
C GLN A 76 -20.31 3.54 -4.10
N GLU A 77 -19.42 2.66 -4.57
CA GLU A 77 -18.55 2.95 -5.71
C GLU A 77 -19.33 3.13 -7.02
N GLY A 78 -20.41 2.37 -7.18
CA GLY A 78 -21.36 2.54 -8.27
C GLY A 78 -22.08 3.89 -8.21
N ARG A 79 -22.58 4.28 -7.03
CA ARG A 79 -23.23 5.60 -6.80
C ARG A 79 -22.28 6.75 -7.09
N LEU A 80 -21.03 6.66 -6.62
CA LEU A 80 -20.01 7.66 -6.93
C LEU A 80 -19.73 7.76 -8.43
N SER A 81 -19.75 6.63 -9.14
CA SER A 81 -19.57 6.57 -10.59
C SER A 81 -20.76 7.16 -11.34
N LEU A 82 -21.98 6.93 -10.86
CA LEU A 82 -23.20 7.55 -11.37
C LEU A 82 -23.15 9.08 -11.23
N ILE A 83 -22.80 9.59 -10.05
CA ILE A 83 -22.66 11.04 -9.81
C ILE A 83 -21.63 11.64 -10.77
N LYS A 84 -20.48 10.98 -10.94
CA LYS A 84 -19.45 11.40 -11.92
C LYS A 84 -20.01 11.39 -13.35
N ALA A 85 -20.84 10.41 -13.69
CA ALA A 85 -21.47 10.32 -15.00
C ALA A 85 -22.45 11.48 -15.24
N VAL A 86 -23.26 11.87 -14.25
CA VAL A 86 -24.15 13.04 -14.33
C VAL A 86 -23.39 14.30 -14.75
N TYR A 87 -22.27 14.58 -14.07
CA TYR A 87 -21.48 15.78 -14.38
C TYR A 87 -20.79 15.70 -15.75
N LYS A 88 -20.31 14.52 -16.16
CA LYS A 88 -19.53 14.33 -17.40
C LYS A 88 -20.35 14.04 -18.65
N TYR A 89 -21.63 13.71 -18.51
CA TYR A 89 -22.49 13.35 -19.63
C TYR A 89 -22.63 14.53 -20.61
N ASP A 90 -22.50 14.28 -21.90
CA ASP A 90 -22.75 15.27 -22.93
C ASP A 90 -24.25 15.21 -23.34
N MET A 91 -24.95 16.34 -23.24
CA MET A 91 -26.37 16.43 -23.62
C MET A 91 -26.57 16.23 -25.12
N ASN A 92 -25.55 16.48 -25.94
CA ASN A 92 -25.56 16.25 -27.39
C ASN A 92 -25.12 14.82 -27.78
N SER A 93 -24.92 13.94 -26.79
CA SER A 93 -24.55 12.55 -27.02
C SER A 93 -25.59 11.80 -27.84
N LYS A 94 -25.13 10.95 -28.77
CA LYS A 94 -25.99 10.01 -29.52
C LYS A 94 -26.56 8.89 -28.66
N TYR A 95 -26.00 8.67 -27.47
CA TYR A 95 -26.43 7.63 -26.53
C TYR A 95 -27.18 8.24 -25.36
N HIS A 96 -28.29 7.59 -24.96
CA HIS A 96 -29.05 7.97 -23.77
C HIS A 96 -28.20 7.92 -22.49
N PHE A 97 -28.54 8.78 -21.54
CA PHE A 97 -27.87 8.86 -20.24
C PHE A 97 -27.85 7.51 -19.50
N SER A 98 -28.92 6.72 -19.57
CA SER A 98 -28.97 5.39 -18.94
C SER A 98 -27.86 4.46 -19.43
N THR A 99 -27.65 4.41 -20.75
CA THR A 99 -26.58 3.63 -21.38
C THR A 99 -25.21 4.13 -20.95
N TYR A 100 -25.01 5.45 -20.96
CA TYR A 100 -23.75 6.07 -20.55
C TYR A 100 -23.43 5.81 -19.07
N ALA A 101 -24.41 5.98 -18.18
CA ALA A 101 -24.28 5.78 -16.75
C ALA A 101 -23.95 4.32 -16.42
N ALA A 102 -24.67 3.36 -17.03
CA ALA A 102 -24.40 1.94 -16.87
C ALA A 102 -22.96 1.58 -17.32
N ALA A 103 -22.51 2.13 -18.45
CA ALA A 103 -21.16 1.92 -18.95
C ALA A 103 -20.10 2.53 -18.01
N ALA A 104 -20.35 3.73 -17.46
CA ALA A 104 -19.45 4.39 -16.52
C ALA A 104 -19.29 3.59 -15.22
N VAL A 105 -20.39 3.07 -14.66
CA VAL A 105 -20.37 2.21 -13.46
C VAL A 105 -19.60 0.92 -13.73
N LYS A 106 -19.92 0.20 -14.82
CA LYS A 106 -19.19 -1.03 -15.20
C LYS A 106 -17.70 -0.77 -15.38
N LYS A 107 -17.34 0.31 -16.07
CA LYS A 107 -15.94 0.69 -16.29
C LYS A 107 -15.20 0.95 -14.97
N ASN A 108 -15.84 1.59 -14.00
CA ASN A 108 -15.28 1.77 -12.67
C ASN A 108 -15.00 0.43 -11.99
N PHE A 109 -15.97 -0.48 -11.98
CA PHE A 109 -15.81 -1.80 -11.37
C PHE A 109 -14.68 -2.61 -12.02
N TYR A 110 -14.61 -2.66 -13.35
CA TYR A 110 -13.48 -3.30 -14.04
C TYR A 110 -12.14 -2.67 -13.70
N SER A 111 -12.08 -1.33 -13.56
CA SER A 111 -10.86 -0.64 -13.15
C SER A 111 -10.43 -1.04 -11.74
N LYS A 112 -11.38 -1.16 -10.80
CA LYS A 112 -11.09 -1.57 -9.42
C LYS A 112 -10.66 -3.02 -9.33
N ILE A 113 -11.30 -3.92 -10.06
CA ILE A 113 -10.87 -5.33 -10.18
C ILE A 113 -9.42 -5.37 -10.67
N ARG A 114 -9.10 -4.67 -11.76
CA ARG A 114 -7.74 -4.62 -12.30
C ARG A 114 -6.72 -4.10 -11.28
N ASN A 115 -7.09 -3.10 -10.49
CA ASN A 115 -6.21 -2.56 -9.45
C ASN A 115 -6.08 -3.48 -8.23
N SER A 116 -7.12 -4.25 -7.90
CA SER A 116 -7.09 -5.21 -6.80
C SER A 116 -6.10 -6.35 -7.07
N ILE A 117 -6.02 -6.82 -8.33
CA ILE A 117 -5.09 -7.87 -8.78
C ILE A 117 -3.62 -7.42 -8.70
N LYS A 118 -3.35 -6.11 -8.80
CA LYS A 118 -1.99 -5.58 -8.69
C LYS A 118 -1.46 -5.56 -7.25
N ARG A 119 -2.32 -5.75 -6.24
CA ARG A 119 -1.87 -5.84 -4.86
C ARG A 119 -1.12 -7.16 -4.68
N LYS A 120 0.07 -7.10 -4.08
CA LYS A 120 0.87 -8.29 -3.75
C LYS A 120 0.03 -9.22 -2.88
N PHE A 121 0.17 -10.52 -3.08
CA PHE A 121 -0.48 -11.56 -2.28
C PHE A 121 -0.19 -11.30 -0.79
N CYS A 122 -1.22 -10.97 -0.02
CA CYS A 122 -1.12 -10.78 1.43
C CYS A 122 -1.79 -11.99 2.08
N CYS A 123 -0.99 -12.90 2.65
CA CYS A 123 -1.51 -13.92 3.54
C CYS A 123 -1.52 -13.39 4.98
N SER A 124 -2.44 -13.89 5.80
CA SER A 124 -2.40 -13.63 7.24
C SER A 124 -1.26 -14.43 7.84
N LEU A 125 -0.51 -13.84 8.78
CA LEU A 125 0.47 -14.58 9.57
C LEU A 125 -0.16 -15.73 10.39
N TYR A 126 -1.47 -15.65 10.62
CA TYR A 126 -2.24 -16.69 11.32
C TYR A 126 -2.88 -17.72 10.37
N SER A 127 -2.68 -17.61 9.05
CA SER A 127 -3.12 -18.65 8.12
C SER A 127 -2.34 -19.95 8.38
N ILE A 128 -3.03 -21.07 8.22
CA ILE A 128 -2.54 -22.43 8.53
C ILE A 128 -2.06 -23.08 7.23
N THR A 129 -0.88 -23.70 7.25
CA THR A 129 -0.33 -24.50 6.14
C THR A 129 -0.99 -25.88 6.04
N GLU A 130 -0.68 -26.66 5.00
CA GLU A 130 -1.18 -28.03 4.86
C GLU A 130 -0.83 -28.92 6.06
N ASP A 131 0.30 -28.65 6.72
CA ASP A 131 0.79 -29.37 7.90
C ASP A 131 0.18 -28.90 9.23
N GLY A 132 -0.73 -27.92 9.21
CA GLY A 132 -1.38 -27.42 10.43
C GLY A 132 -0.59 -26.35 11.19
N ILE A 133 0.51 -25.82 10.61
CA ILE A 133 1.38 -24.82 11.24
C ILE A 133 0.95 -23.42 10.79
N ARG A 134 0.95 -22.43 11.68
CA ARG A 134 0.67 -21.04 11.28
C ARG A 134 1.92 -20.42 10.68
N PHE A 135 1.76 -19.56 9.67
CA PHE A 135 2.92 -18.88 9.05
C PHE A 135 3.80 -18.15 10.06
N ILE A 136 3.21 -17.52 11.09
CA ILE A 136 3.95 -16.82 12.14
C ILE A 136 4.94 -17.73 12.89
N ASP A 137 4.59 -19.01 13.05
CA ASP A 137 5.41 -19.98 13.78
C ASP A 137 6.61 -20.45 12.92
N THR A 138 6.61 -20.18 11.61
CA THR A 138 7.70 -20.52 10.67
C THR A 138 8.69 -19.36 10.47
N LEU A 139 8.33 -18.14 10.88
CA LEU A 139 9.21 -16.98 10.73
C LEU A 139 10.37 -17.06 11.73
N LYS A 140 11.60 -16.94 11.24
CA LYS A 140 12.79 -16.84 12.09
C LYS A 140 12.79 -15.48 12.81
N SER A 141 13.15 -15.47 14.09
CA SER A 141 13.49 -14.23 14.79
C SER A 141 14.78 -13.64 14.22
N ASP A 142 14.85 -12.32 14.15
CA ASP A 142 16.10 -11.59 13.86
C ASP A 142 17.07 -11.62 15.06
N GLU A 143 16.58 -12.02 16.25
CA GLU A 143 17.42 -12.19 17.43
C GLU A 143 18.26 -13.46 17.33
N ASP A 144 19.58 -13.29 17.28
CA ASP A 144 20.56 -14.36 17.42
C ASP A 144 21.23 -14.28 18.80
N ILE A 145 20.68 -15.04 19.75
CA ILE A 145 21.14 -15.05 21.15
C ILE A 145 22.58 -15.60 21.25
N GLU A 146 22.94 -16.55 20.37
CA GLU A 146 24.28 -17.12 20.33
C GLU A 146 25.29 -16.08 19.88
N GLU A 147 25.01 -15.38 18.77
CA GLU A 147 25.87 -14.30 18.30
C GLU A 147 25.99 -13.17 19.33
N TYR A 148 24.89 -12.79 19.99
CA TYR A 148 24.90 -11.80 21.06
C TYR A 148 25.82 -12.20 22.23
N LEU A 149 25.75 -13.47 22.66
CA LEU A 149 26.59 -13.97 23.75
C LEU A 149 28.07 -14.02 23.35
N ILE A 150 28.38 -14.48 22.14
CA ILE A 150 29.74 -14.52 21.59
C ILE A 150 30.32 -13.09 21.53
N LEU A 151 29.55 -12.13 21.01
CA LEU A 151 29.98 -10.73 20.96
C LEU A 151 30.22 -10.15 22.36
N GLY A 152 29.39 -10.51 23.35
CA GLY A 152 29.59 -10.12 24.74
C GLY A 152 30.91 -10.65 25.32
N GLN A 153 31.23 -11.93 25.08
CA GLN A 153 32.50 -12.52 25.51
C GLN A 153 33.70 -11.84 24.83
N GLN A 154 33.63 -11.62 23.51
CA GLN A 154 34.67 -10.92 22.76
C GLN A 154 34.87 -9.48 23.25
N TYR A 155 33.79 -8.80 23.64
CA TYR A 155 33.85 -7.47 24.22
C TYR A 155 34.61 -7.45 25.54
N ASP A 156 34.33 -8.41 26.43
CA ASP A 156 35.03 -8.55 27.71
C ASP A 156 36.52 -8.85 27.54
N GLU A 157 36.86 -9.75 26.61
CA GLU A 157 38.26 -10.05 26.25
C GLU A 157 38.98 -8.84 25.69
N LEU A 158 38.35 -8.13 24.75
CA LEU A 158 38.90 -6.91 24.17
C LEU A 158 39.10 -5.84 25.24
N TRP A 159 38.15 -5.66 26.17
CA TRP A 159 38.28 -4.69 27.26
C TRP A 159 39.43 -5.01 28.20
N ARG A 160 39.63 -6.29 28.54
CA ARG A 160 40.81 -6.72 29.31
C ARG A 160 42.10 -6.41 28.56
N ALA A 161 42.18 -6.74 27.28
CA ALA A 161 43.35 -6.45 26.45
C ALA A 161 43.62 -4.94 26.29
N VAL A 162 42.58 -4.12 26.15
CA VAL A 162 42.68 -2.65 26.16
C VAL A 162 43.16 -2.16 27.53
N GLY A 163 42.80 -2.83 28.62
CA GLY A 163 43.31 -2.61 29.97
C GLY A 163 44.84 -2.72 30.08
N GLU A 164 45.46 -3.61 29.32
CA GLU A 164 46.90 -3.89 29.35
C GLU A 164 47.77 -2.97 28.46
N LEU A 165 47.14 -2.20 27.57
CA LEU A 165 47.85 -1.22 26.73
C LEU A 165 48.44 -0.07 27.57
N SER A 166 49.42 0.65 27.03
CA SER A 166 49.88 1.89 27.66
C SER A 166 48.90 3.05 27.43
N ASP A 167 48.86 4.07 28.30
CA ASP A 167 47.94 5.22 28.15
C ASP A 167 48.08 5.94 26.79
N LYS A 168 49.29 5.94 26.22
CA LYS A 168 49.58 6.52 24.90
C LYS A 168 49.02 5.68 23.75
N GLU A 169 48.89 4.37 23.94
CA GLU A 169 48.31 3.44 22.98
C GLU A 169 46.78 3.41 23.10
N LYS A 170 46.26 3.35 24.33
CA LYS A 170 44.82 3.46 24.60
C LYS A 170 44.23 4.74 24.02
N SER A 171 44.87 5.89 24.28
CA SER A 171 44.41 7.17 23.72
C SER A 171 44.38 7.18 22.20
N ALA A 172 45.37 6.57 21.52
CA ALA A 172 45.39 6.51 20.06
C ALA A 172 44.26 5.64 19.48
N VAL A 173 43.89 4.55 20.15
CA VAL A 173 42.81 3.64 19.73
C VAL A 173 41.44 4.25 20.02
N VAL A 174 41.22 4.78 21.23
CA VAL A 174 39.95 5.41 21.63
C VAL A 174 39.63 6.61 20.74
N TRP A 175 40.58 7.52 20.51
CA TRP A 175 40.34 8.68 19.64
C TRP A 175 39.95 8.29 18.22
N TYR A 176 40.55 7.22 17.68
CA TYR A 176 40.33 6.83 16.30
C TYR A 176 39.05 6.00 16.11
N TYR A 177 38.75 5.07 17.02
CA TYR A 177 37.63 4.13 16.88
C TYR A 177 36.36 4.54 17.65
N MET A 178 36.49 5.25 18.77
CA MET A 178 35.32 5.68 19.57
C MET A 178 34.86 7.09 19.23
N TRP A 179 35.78 7.97 18.83
CA TRP A 179 35.48 9.37 18.50
C TRP A 179 35.57 9.67 17.01
N GLU A 180 35.82 8.66 16.18
CA GLU A 180 35.97 8.77 14.71
C GLU A 180 36.94 9.88 14.26
N ALA A 181 37.85 10.32 15.14
CA ALA A 181 38.75 11.42 14.85
C ALA A 181 39.86 10.95 13.91
N SER A 182 40.24 11.82 12.98
CA SER A 182 41.35 11.52 12.08
C SER A 182 42.67 11.44 12.85
N LEU A 183 43.60 10.64 12.33
CA LEU A 183 44.96 10.57 12.88
C LEU A 183 45.69 11.91 12.83
N LYS A 184 45.26 12.84 11.97
CA LYS A 184 45.79 14.21 11.91
C LYS A 184 45.30 15.05 13.08
N GLU A 185 44.02 14.96 13.41
CA GLU A 185 43.42 15.66 14.56
C GLU A 185 43.96 15.12 15.89
N TYR A 186 44.10 13.80 16.01
CA TYR A 186 44.76 13.18 17.18
C TYR A 186 46.23 13.61 17.30
N ALA A 187 46.98 13.68 16.19
CA ALA A 187 48.36 14.15 16.21
C ALA A 187 48.48 15.61 16.66
N LEU A 188 47.55 16.46 16.20
CA LEU A 188 47.47 17.86 16.58
C LEU A 188 47.12 18.03 18.06
N SER A 189 46.13 17.30 18.57
CA SER A 189 45.70 17.37 19.98
C SER A 189 46.78 16.89 20.95
N GLN A 190 47.55 15.87 20.55
CA GLN A 190 48.64 15.31 21.35
C GLN A 190 50.01 16.00 21.12
N LYS A 191 50.07 17.02 20.25
CA LYS A 191 51.31 17.73 19.85
C LYS A 191 52.41 16.78 19.36
N ILE A 192 52.05 15.79 18.55
CA ILE A 192 52.98 14.83 17.94
C ILE A 192 52.93 14.88 16.42
N SER A 193 53.93 14.32 15.75
CA SER A 193 53.88 14.17 14.29
C SER A 193 52.83 13.14 13.88
N TYR A 194 52.23 13.33 12.72
CA TYR A 194 51.31 12.35 12.10
C TYR A 194 51.92 10.93 12.06
N LYS A 195 53.21 10.84 11.74
CA LYS A 195 53.95 9.57 11.69
C LYS A 195 53.99 8.87 13.06
N ALA A 196 54.15 9.63 14.14
CA ALA A 196 54.13 9.12 15.51
C ALA A 196 52.73 8.67 15.94
N ALA A 197 51.68 9.42 15.59
CA ALA A 197 50.28 9.04 15.82
C ALA A 197 49.92 7.72 15.11
N ALA A 198 50.28 7.60 13.83
CA ALA A 198 50.05 6.38 13.05
C ALA A 198 50.82 5.17 13.63
N ALA A 199 52.06 5.38 14.08
CA ALA A 199 52.85 4.34 14.74
C ALA A 199 52.25 3.90 16.09
N ARG A 200 51.71 4.83 16.89
CA ARG A 200 51.02 4.51 18.16
C ARG A 200 49.78 3.66 17.91
N LYS A 201 48.90 4.06 16.98
CA LYS A 201 47.73 3.24 16.62
C LYS A 201 48.15 1.86 16.13
N ARG A 202 49.13 1.79 15.22
CA ARG A 202 49.61 0.50 14.69
C ARG A 202 50.12 -0.41 15.80
N ARG A 203 50.98 0.09 16.70
CA ARG A 203 51.47 -0.69 17.85
C ARG A 203 50.36 -1.14 18.78
N ALA A 204 49.40 -0.27 19.07
CA ALA A 204 48.25 -0.60 19.90
C ALA A 204 47.44 -1.76 19.29
N VAL A 205 47.12 -1.69 18.00
CA VAL A 205 46.37 -2.76 17.30
C VAL A 205 47.18 -4.07 17.22
N THR A 206 48.48 -4.01 16.93
CA THR A 206 49.34 -5.20 16.94
C THR A 206 49.38 -5.84 18.33
N ARG A 207 49.54 -5.04 19.38
CA ARG A 207 49.58 -5.53 20.76
C ARG A 207 48.25 -6.10 21.22
N LEU A 208 47.12 -5.48 20.85
CA LEU A 208 45.79 -6.05 21.10
C LEU A 208 45.65 -7.42 20.44
N LYS A 209 46.10 -7.55 19.19
CA LYS A 209 46.11 -8.84 18.48
C LYS A 209 46.96 -9.88 19.20
N ASP A 210 48.14 -9.50 19.69
CA ASP A 210 49.05 -10.42 20.39
C ASP A 210 48.47 -10.86 21.75
N ILE A 211 47.88 -9.95 22.51
CA ILE A 211 47.22 -10.25 23.81
C ILE A 211 46.01 -11.16 23.60
N MET A 212 45.15 -10.85 22.62
CA MET A 212 43.95 -11.65 22.36
C MET A 212 44.29 -13.05 21.83
N ASN A 213 45.35 -13.21 21.03
CA ASN A 213 45.78 -14.53 20.52
C ASN A 213 46.57 -15.37 21.55
N SER A 214 47.04 -14.77 22.64
CA SER A 214 47.76 -15.49 23.71
C SER A 214 46.86 -15.87 24.89
N ALA A 215 45.63 -15.35 24.92
CA ALA A 215 44.61 -15.64 25.92
C ALA A 215 43.60 -16.73 25.51
N GLY A 216 43.59 -17.14 24.22
CA GLY A 216 42.78 -18.24 23.67
C GLY A 216 43.58 -19.53 23.50
#